data_AF-A0A1I8GUH1-F1
#
_entry.id   AF-A0A1I8GUH1-F1
#
_cell.length_a   1.000
_cell.length_b   1.000
_cell.length_c   1.000
_cell.angle_alpha   90.00
_cell.angle_beta   90.00
_cell.angle_gamma   90.00
#
_symmetry.space_group_name_H-M   'P 1'
#
loop_
_entity.id
_entity.type
_entity.pdbx_description
1 polymer ?
#
loop_
_entity_poly.entity_id
_entity_poly.type
_entity_poly.pdbx_seq_one_letter_code
_entity_poly.pdbx_strand_id
1 'polypeptide(L)'
;WIRVRDDLLGEYTEIGAVAASNAVACCSSGMTAAHAVQFDEAQRLCRLFACRGGWRGCRKCRNAANSSLPYVWVRKLGDGRSCWRTFQHRVDASVNFNESWAKYASGFGQGENANFWIGLDNLHLLTRDAALPVRWEFSDWNGTLNWMENAFFQVDSATTKYRVSVGEQLMDRSTVKQCSTSSESDMNGMKFSTWDQDNDDYSSGSCATYYGGGWWMQYCCCLFPNGPY
;
A
#
# COMPACT_ATOMS: atom_id res chain seq x y z
N TRP A 1 0.64 -10.66 -19.42
CA TRP A 1 1.73 -10.96 -18.47
C TRP A 1 2.86 -9.95 -18.64
N ILE A 2 3.65 -9.73 -17.59
CA ILE A 2 4.94 -9.03 -17.58
C ILE A 2 5.93 -9.85 -16.76
N ARG A 3 7.20 -9.78 -17.15
CA ARG A 3 8.29 -10.46 -16.44
C ARG A 3 8.87 -9.51 -15.39
N VAL A 4 8.86 -9.92 -14.13
CA VAL A 4 9.34 -9.13 -12.99
C VAL A 4 10.14 -10.02 -12.04
N ARG A 5 10.82 -9.42 -11.08
CA ARG A 5 11.42 -10.14 -9.94
C ARG A 5 10.46 -10.11 -8.76
N ASP A 6 10.23 -11.26 -8.15
CA ASP A 6 9.35 -11.42 -6.99
C ASP A 6 9.70 -12.71 -6.24
N ASP A 7 9.44 -12.76 -4.94
CA ASP A 7 9.63 -13.97 -4.13
C ASP A 7 8.40 -14.87 -4.11
N LEU A 8 7.21 -14.35 -4.49
CA LEU A 8 5.89 -14.98 -4.44
C LEU A 8 5.43 -15.44 -3.04
N LEU A 9 6.34 -15.73 -2.12
CA LEU A 9 6.07 -16.40 -0.85
C LEU A 9 5.42 -15.48 0.19
N GLY A 10 5.59 -14.16 0.09
CA GLY A 10 5.00 -13.22 1.04
C GLY A 10 3.54 -12.91 0.75
N GLU A 11 3.24 -12.53 -0.49
CA GLU A 11 1.95 -11.93 -0.86
C GLU A 11 1.07 -12.85 -1.71
N TYR A 12 1.60 -13.97 -2.21
CA TYR A 12 0.85 -14.92 -3.00
C TYR A 12 0.61 -16.25 -2.26
N THR A 13 -0.40 -16.98 -2.72
CA THR A 13 -0.68 -18.36 -2.35
C THR A 13 -0.57 -19.22 -3.60
N GLU A 14 0.17 -20.33 -3.54
CA GLU A 14 0.19 -21.32 -4.62
C GLU A 14 -1.19 -22.00 -4.70
N ILE A 15 -1.77 -22.01 -5.89
CA ILE A 15 -3.11 -22.56 -6.15
C ILE A 15 -3.06 -23.83 -7.00
N GLY A 16 -1.88 -24.24 -7.43
CA GLY A 16 -1.68 -25.48 -8.18
C GLY A 16 -0.48 -25.40 -9.12
N ALA A 17 -0.31 -26.47 -9.89
CA ALA A 17 0.73 -26.57 -10.90
C ALA A 17 0.24 -27.36 -12.11
N VAL A 18 0.75 -27.03 -13.29
CA VAL A 18 0.40 -27.66 -14.56
C VAL A 18 1.64 -27.92 -15.40
N ALA A 19 1.66 -29.01 -16.17
CA ALA A 19 2.77 -29.28 -17.08
C ALA A 19 2.88 -28.16 -18.14
N ALA A 20 4.10 -27.71 -18.42
CA ALA A 20 4.37 -26.69 -19.42
C ALA A 20 5.67 -26.98 -20.18
N SER A 21 5.65 -26.77 -21.50
CA SER A 21 6.80 -27.04 -22.36
C SER A 21 7.82 -25.89 -22.41
N ASN A 22 7.49 -24.72 -21.86
CA ASN A 22 8.37 -23.56 -21.69
C ASN A 22 7.62 -22.45 -20.92
N ALA A 23 8.30 -21.35 -20.64
CA ALA A 23 7.72 -20.19 -19.94
C ALA A 23 6.56 -19.52 -20.70
N VAL A 24 6.55 -19.55 -22.04
CA VAL A 24 5.45 -19.00 -22.85
C VAL A 24 4.19 -19.85 -22.66
N ALA A 25 4.32 -21.18 -22.77
CA ALA A 25 3.25 -22.11 -22.49
C ALA A 25 2.72 -21.94 -21.05
N CYS A 26 3.61 -21.77 -20.07
CA CYS A 26 3.23 -21.52 -18.67
C CYS A 26 2.34 -20.26 -18.52
N CYS A 27 2.67 -19.17 -19.21
CA CYS A 27 1.84 -17.95 -19.21
C CYS A 27 0.46 -18.15 -19.86
N SER A 28 0.37 -19.04 -20.86
CA SER A 28 -0.90 -19.38 -21.53
C SER A 28 -1.77 -20.35 -20.71
N SER A 29 -1.17 -21.23 -19.91
CA SER A 29 -1.89 -22.20 -19.07
C SER A 29 -2.48 -21.56 -17.80
N GLY A 30 -1.91 -20.46 -17.30
CA GLY A 30 -2.36 -19.77 -16.07
C GLY A 30 -3.53 -18.78 -16.25
N MET A 31 -4.23 -18.79 -17.40
CA MET A 31 -4.97 -17.61 -17.85
C MET A 31 -6.25 -17.25 -17.07
N THR A 32 -6.92 -18.15 -16.33
CA THR A 32 -8.21 -17.83 -15.69
C THR A 32 -8.12 -17.52 -14.19
N ALA A 33 -7.33 -18.26 -13.41
CA ALA A 33 -7.26 -18.09 -11.95
C ALA A 33 -5.92 -17.54 -11.41
N ALA A 34 -4.82 -17.63 -12.19
CA ALA A 34 -3.49 -17.24 -11.70
C ALA A 34 -3.22 -15.75 -11.89
N HIS A 35 -2.62 -15.13 -10.87
CA HIS A 35 -2.14 -13.75 -10.86
C HIS A 35 -0.63 -13.66 -11.09
N ALA A 36 0.10 -14.72 -10.73
CA ALA A 36 1.51 -14.93 -11.02
C ALA A 36 1.77 -16.39 -11.42
N VAL A 37 2.80 -16.62 -12.23
CA VAL A 37 3.28 -17.96 -12.58
C VAL A 37 4.80 -18.03 -12.54
N GLN A 38 5.31 -19.20 -12.16
CA GLN A 38 6.73 -19.53 -12.16
C GLN A 38 6.95 -20.82 -12.95
N PHE A 39 7.80 -20.76 -13.96
CA PHE A 39 8.16 -21.93 -14.75
C PHE A 39 9.42 -22.57 -14.20
N ASP A 40 9.31 -23.83 -13.79
CA ASP A 40 10.43 -24.71 -13.46
C ASP A 40 10.84 -25.50 -14.71
N GLU A 41 12.02 -25.18 -15.24
CA GLU A 41 12.54 -25.81 -16.45
C GLU A 41 12.94 -27.27 -16.23
N ALA A 42 13.49 -27.60 -15.07
CA ALA A 42 13.96 -28.95 -14.75
C ALA A 42 12.78 -29.93 -14.61
N GLN A 43 11.68 -29.47 -14.03
CA GLN A 43 10.48 -30.27 -13.83
C GLN A 43 9.46 -30.16 -14.98
N ARG A 44 9.69 -29.24 -15.93
CA ARG A 44 8.73 -28.89 -17.00
C ARG A 44 7.35 -28.54 -16.41
N LEU A 45 7.38 -27.82 -15.29
CA LEU A 45 6.22 -27.55 -14.45
C LEU A 45 5.98 -26.04 -14.33
N CYS A 46 4.73 -25.62 -14.50
CA CYS A 46 4.28 -24.25 -14.30
C CYS A 46 3.52 -24.16 -12.99
N ARG A 47 4.09 -23.48 -11.99
CA ARG A 47 3.46 -23.22 -10.71
C ARG A 47 2.57 -21.97 -10.82
N LEU A 48 1.37 -22.07 -10.28
CA LEU A 48 0.31 -21.07 -10.41
C LEU A 48 0.05 -20.42 -9.05
N PHE A 49 -0.03 -19.09 -9.02
CA PHE A 49 -0.15 -18.33 -7.77
C PHE A 49 -1.30 -17.33 -7.84
N ALA A 50 -2.11 -17.28 -6.79
CA ALA A 50 -3.10 -16.24 -6.56
C ALA A 50 -2.59 -15.23 -5.55
N CYS A 51 -2.68 -13.94 -5.91
CA CYS A 51 -2.43 -12.85 -4.97
C CYS A 51 -3.45 -12.84 -3.83
N ARG A 52 -2.96 -12.76 -2.58
CA ARG A 52 -3.79 -12.70 -1.36
C ARG A 52 -4.62 -11.42 -1.28
N GLY A 53 -4.07 -10.29 -1.72
CA GLY A 53 -4.75 -8.99 -1.77
C GLY A 53 -5.66 -8.80 -2.99
N GLY A 54 -6.12 -9.87 -3.63
CA GLY A 54 -6.80 -9.78 -4.93
C GLY A 54 -5.87 -9.40 -6.07
N TRP A 55 -6.28 -9.62 -7.32
CA TRP A 55 -5.36 -9.69 -8.48
C TRP A 55 -4.46 -8.45 -8.74
N ARG A 56 -4.79 -7.29 -8.15
CA ARG A 56 -4.04 -6.03 -8.23
C ARG A 56 -3.05 -5.81 -7.07
N GLY A 57 -3.18 -6.46 -5.92
CA GLY A 57 -2.50 -6.04 -4.68
C GLY A 57 -1.01 -6.37 -4.57
N CYS A 58 -0.58 -7.53 -5.10
CA CYS A 58 0.67 -8.16 -4.66
C CYS A 58 1.95 -7.74 -5.40
N ARG A 59 1.89 -6.70 -6.24
CA ARG A 59 3.05 -6.30 -7.05
C ARG A 59 3.72 -5.11 -6.42
N LYS A 60 4.69 -5.32 -5.53
CA LYS A 60 5.42 -4.23 -4.87
C LYS A 60 6.71 -3.88 -5.60
N CYS A 61 7.00 -2.59 -5.74
CA CYS A 61 8.21 -2.14 -6.43
C CYS A 61 9.51 -2.58 -5.73
N ARG A 62 9.47 -2.76 -4.39
CA ARG A 62 10.59 -3.31 -3.59
C ARG A 62 11.13 -4.63 -4.12
N ASN A 63 10.22 -5.53 -4.53
CA ASN A 63 10.59 -6.85 -5.04
C ASN A 63 11.23 -6.74 -6.44
N ALA A 64 10.65 -5.92 -7.30
CA ALA A 64 11.14 -5.72 -8.67
C ALA A 64 12.58 -5.16 -8.72
N ALA A 65 12.98 -4.40 -7.70
CA ALA A 65 14.33 -3.84 -7.58
C ALA A 65 15.37 -4.82 -7.00
N ASN A 66 14.95 -5.93 -6.38
CA ASN A 66 15.85 -6.86 -5.72
C ASN A 66 16.42 -7.89 -6.70
N SER A 67 17.72 -7.77 -7.03
CA SER A 67 18.39 -8.64 -7.99
C SER A 67 18.58 -10.09 -7.54
N SER A 68 18.47 -10.39 -6.25
CA SER A 68 18.56 -11.77 -5.73
C SER A 68 17.29 -12.57 -5.96
N LEU A 69 16.16 -11.91 -6.24
CA LEU A 69 14.88 -12.58 -6.45
C LEU A 69 14.78 -13.21 -7.85
N PRO A 70 14.09 -14.37 -7.97
CA PRO A 70 13.90 -15.04 -9.23
C PRO A 70 12.98 -14.23 -10.16
N TYR A 71 13.10 -14.47 -11.46
CA TYR A 71 12.14 -13.94 -12.42
C TYR A 71 10.85 -14.77 -12.40
N VAL A 72 9.73 -14.06 -12.36
CA VAL A 72 8.38 -14.61 -12.43
C VAL A 72 7.58 -13.85 -13.48
N TRP A 73 6.47 -14.44 -13.92
CA TRP A 73 5.52 -13.76 -14.78
C TRP A 73 4.29 -13.39 -13.98
N VAL A 74 3.95 -12.10 -13.96
CA VAL A 74 2.75 -11.60 -13.29
C VAL A 74 1.78 -11.02 -14.31
N ARG A 75 0.48 -10.97 -14.00
CA ARG A 75 -0.49 -10.27 -14.86
C ARG A 75 -0.07 -8.79 -15.04
N LYS A 76 -0.67 -8.02 -15.95
CA LYS A 76 -0.47 -6.54 -16.01
C LYS A 76 -1.47 -5.86 -15.07
N LEU A 77 -1.24 -4.65 -14.54
CA LEU A 77 -2.26 -3.99 -13.70
C LEU A 77 -3.39 -3.40 -14.55
N GLY A 78 -3.13 -3.17 -15.84
CA GLY A 78 -4.12 -2.69 -16.80
C GLY A 78 -4.29 -1.17 -16.83
N ASP A 79 -3.57 -0.44 -15.98
CA ASP A 79 -3.61 1.02 -15.84
C ASP A 79 -2.27 1.69 -16.17
N GLY A 80 -1.41 0.99 -16.92
CA GLY A 80 -0.08 1.47 -17.30
C GLY A 80 1.00 1.34 -16.21
N ARG A 81 0.63 1.06 -14.95
CA ARG A 81 1.59 0.88 -13.85
C ARG A 81 2.20 -0.53 -13.86
N SER A 82 3.45 -0.63 -13.41
CA SER A 82 4.18 -1.89 -13.27
C SER A 82 4.05 -2.50 -11.86
N CYS A 83 4.04 -1.67 -10.82
CA CYS A 83 4.01 -2.06 -9.41
C CYS A 83 3.42 -0.95 -8.51
N TRP A 84 3.11 -1.31 -7.27
CA TRP A 84 2.77 -0.43 -6.16
C TRP A 84 4.04 -0.03 -5.40
N ARG A 85 4.18 1.26 -5.11
CA ARG A 85 5.21 1.77 -4.21
C ARG A 85 4.62 1.86 -2.81
N THR A 86 5.27 1.25 -1.83
CA THR A 86 4.85 1.33 -0.44
C THR A 86 5.33 2.66 0.14
N PHE A 87 4.47 3.38 0.85
CA PHE A 87 4.84 4.63 1.53
C PHE A 87 4.71 4.57 3.05
N GLN A 88 3.96 3.59 3.56
CA GLN A 88 3.83 3.28 4.96
C GLN A 88 3.66 1.77 5.10
N HIS A 89 4.26 1.18 6.13
CA HIS A 89 4.00 -0.21 6.48
C HIS A 89 4.09 -0.41 7.99
N ARG A 90 3.15 -1.20 8.53
CA ARG A 90 3.11 -1.65 9.94
C ARG A 90 2.99 -3.16 9.99
N VAL A 91 3.93 -3.83 10.66
CA VAL A 91 3.97 -5.29 10.83
C VAL A 91 4.15 -5.72 12.28
N ASP A 92 4.68 -4.85 13.13
CA ASP A 92 4.84 -5.06 14.56
C ASP A 92 5.06 -3.70 15.28
N ALA A 93 5.33 -3.75 16.58
CA ALA A 93 5.55 -2.57 17.43
C ALA A 93 7.02 -2.08 17.48
N SER A 94 7.92 -2.54 16.60
CA SER A 94 9.37 -2.24 16.69
C SER A 94 9.76 -0.80 16.34
N VAL A 95 8.85 -0.01 15.76
CA VAL A 95 9.07 1.40 15.44
C VAL A 95 7.96 2.24 16.06
N ASN A 96 8.33 3.28 16.79
CA ASN A 96 7.39 4.26 17.32
C ASN A 96 6.91 5.20 16.19
N PHE A 97 5.61 5.37 16.04
CA PHE A 97 5.00 6.30 15.08
C PHE A 97 4.53 7.61 15.75
N ASN A 98 4.62 7.73 17.07
CA ASN A 98 4.42 9.01 17.75
C ASN A 98 5.66 9.91 17.60
N GLU A 99 5.87 10.38 16.38
CA GLU A 99 7.06 11.11 15.95
C GLU A 99 6.75 12.58 15.64
N SER A 100 7.81 13.41 15.70
CA SER A 100 7.73 14.86 15.44
C SER A 100 7.37 15.18 13.98
N TRP A 101 6.91 16.41 13.74
CA TRP A 101 6.68 16.95 12.39
C TRP A 101 7.89 16.77 11.49
N ALA A 102 9.09 17.09 11.99
CA ALA A 102 10.33 16.98 11.24
C ALA A 102 10.61 15.54 10.79
N LYS A 103 10.34 14.55 11.65
CA LYS A 103 10.49 13.12 11.33
C LYS A 103 9.44 12.66 10.31
N TYR A 104 8.20 13.10 10.45
CA TYR A 104 7.15 12.82 9.47
C TYR A 104 7.42 13.45 8.11
N ALA A 105 8.04 14.64 8.07
CA ALA A 105 8.51 15.27 6.84
C ALA A 105 9.63 14.46 6.16
N SER A 106 10.68 14.10 6.91
CA SER A 106 11.86 13.43 6.36
C SER A 106 11.69 11.92 6.12
N GLY A 107 10.79 11.27 6.85
CA GLY A 107 10.68 9.80 6.89
C GLY A 107 11.43 9.18 8.07
N PHE A 108 11.02 7.97 8.44
CA PHE A 108 11.59 7.18 9.55
C PHE A 108 11.28 5.68 9.43
N GLY A 109 11.90 4.89 10.30
CA GLY A 109 11.72 3.43 10.38
C GLY A 109 12.79 2.63 9.65
N GLN A 110 12.44 1.39 9.28
CA GLN A 110 13.38 0.34 8.88
C GLN A 110 13.28 -0.02 7.38
N GLY A 111 12.53 0.77 6.60
CA GLY A 111 12.38 0.62 5.14
C GLY A 111 11.21 -0.28 4.71
N GLU A 112 11.04 -0.41 3.39
CA GLU A 112 9.84 -0.98 2.76
C GLU A 112 9.47 -2.41 3.16
N ASN A 113 10.41 -3.17 3.73
CA ASN A 113 10.20 -4.57 4.15
C ASN A 113 9.83 -4.72 5.64
N ALA A 114 9.82 -3.63 6.40
CA ALA A 114 9.56 -3.61 7.84
C ALA A 114 8.66 -2.41 8.19
N ASN A 115 8.65 -1.95 9.44
CA ASN A 115 7.90 -0.76 9.83
C ASN A 115 8.58 0.50 9.32
N PHE A 116 7.88 1.32 8.53
CA PHE A 116 8.45 2.58 8.04
C PHE A 116 7.41 3.58 7.59
N TRP A 117 7.87 4.83 7.48
CA TRP A 117 7.18 5.96 6.86
C TRP A 117 8.13 6.61 5.85
N ILE A 118 7.68 6.79 4.60
CA ILE A 118 8.53 7.29 3.51
C ILE A 118 8.96 8.75 3.67
N GLY A 119 8.23 9.54 4.47
CA GLY A 119 8.40 10.99 4.59
C GLY A 119 7.42 11.76 3.72
N LEU A 120 6.80 12.81 4.27
CA LEU A 120 5.82 13.65 3.57
C LEU A 120 6.44 14.39 2.39
N ASP A 121 7.72 14.77 2.46
CA ASP A 121 8.43 15.39 1.35
C ASP A 121 8.53 14.44 0.14
N ASN A 122 8.90 13.19 0.40
CA ASN A 122 8.94 12.15 -0.63
C ASN A 122 7.54 11.84 -1.15
N LEU A 123 6.54 11.75 -0.27
CA LEU A 123 5.16 11.46 -0.66
C LEU A 123 4.57 12.57 -1.54
N HIS A 124 4.88 13.83 -1.25
CA HIS A 124 4.54 14.96 -2.12
C HIS A 124 5.18 14.81 -3.50
N LEU A 125 6.49 14.58 -3.57
CA LEU A 125 7.19 14.39 -4.85
C LEU A 125 6.64 13.23 -5.68
N LEU A 126 6.19 12.15 -5.02
CA LEU A 126 5.64 10.99 -5.71
C LEU A 126 4.24 11.21 -6.29
N THR A 127 3.47 12.15 -5.73
CA THR A 127 2.03 12.27 -6.01
C THR A 127 1.65 13.60 -6.68
N ARG A 128 2.55 14.60 -6.69
CA ARG A 128 2.28 15.93 -7.24
C ARG A 128 2.02 15.95 -8.76
N ASP A 129 2.66 15.07 -9.51
CA ASP A 129 2.70 15.15 -10.99
C ASP A 129 1.64 14.26 -11.67
N ALA A 130 1.00 13.36 -10.92
CA ALA A 130 -0.03 12.47 -11.45
C ALA A 130 -1.03 12.06 -10.38
N ALA A 131 -2.31 12.00 -10.76
CA ALA A 131 -3.36 11.40 -9.96
C ALA A 131 -3.19 9.86 -9.96
N LEU A 132 -2.40 9.35 -9.02
CA LEU A 132 -2.16 7.92 -8.84
C LEU A 132 -3.15 7.35 -7.82
N PRO A 133 -3.76 6.18 -8.07
CA PRO A 133 -4.63 5.56 -7.07
C PRO A 133 -3.80 5.12 -5.86
N VAL A 134 -4.42 5.18 -4.68
CA VAL A 134 -3.86 4.64 -3.43
C VAL A 134 -4.60 3.36 -3.05
N ARG A 135 -3.87 2.48 -2.38
CA ARG A 135 -4.40 1.25 -1.82
C ARG A 135 -3.98 1.12 -0.37
N TRP A 136 -4.96 0.96 0.50
CA TRP A 136 -4.81 0.70 1.92
C TRP A 136 -4.99 -0.79 2.14
N GLU A 137 -4.02 -1.45 2.76
CA GLU A 137 -4.06 -2.89 3.07
C GLU A 137 -3.95 -3.08 4.57
N PHE A 138 -4.79 -3.93 5.14
CA PHE A 138 -4.85 -4.21 6.57
C PHE A 138 -5.23 -5.66 6.81
N SER A 139 -4.59 -6.27 7.79
CA SER A 139 -4.85 -7.66 8.16
C SER A 139 -5.51 -7.69 9.53
N ASP A 140 -6.60 -8.42 9.63
CA ASP A 140 -7.21 -8.74 10.92
C ASP A 140 -6.33 -9.74 11.67
N TRP A 141 -6.49 -9.84 13.00
CA TRP A 141 -5.73 -10.78 13.84
C TRP A 141 -5.90 -12.25 13.45
N ASN A 142 -6.98 -12.58 12.73
CA ASN A 142 -7.23 -13.92 12.19
C ASN A 142 -6.53 -14.18 10.83
N GLY A 143 -5.75 -13.22 10.32
CA GLY A 143 -5.05 -13.29 9.03
C GLY A 143 -5.88 -12.90 7.82
N THR A 144 -7.12 -12.43 8.01
CA THR A 144 -7.96 -11.93 6.90
C THR A 144 -7.39 -10.62 6.39
N LEU A 145 -6.97 -10.63 5.12
CA LEU A 145 -6.49 -9.43 4.45
C LEU A 145 -7.66 -8.67 3.84
N ASN A 146 -7.78 -7.40 4.24
CA ASN A 146 -8.74 -6.46 3.74
C ASN A 146 -8.04 -5.30 3.04
N TRP A 147 -8.74 -4.65 2.12
CA TRP A 147 -8.19 -3.48 1.44
C TRP A 147 -9.26 -2.52 0.94
N MET A 148 -8.79 -1.29 0.71
CA MET A 148 -9.53 -0.20 0.11
C MET A 148 -8.68 0.47 -0.96
N GLU A 149 -9.24 0.68 -2.16
CA GLU A 149 -8.61 1.46 -3.21
C GLU A 149 -9.38 2.77 -3.44
N ASN A 150 -8.66 3.89 -3.54
CA ASN A 150 -9.22 5.19 -3.91
C ASN A 150 -8.70 5.62 -5.28
N ALA A 151 -9.52 6.35 -6.04
CA ALA A 151 -9.23 6.72 -7.42
C ALA A 151 -7.92 7.50 -7.60
N PHE A 152 -7.59 8.37 -6.63
CA PHE A 152 -6.33 9.08 -6.58
C PHE A 152 -5.92 9.41 -5.14
N PHE A 153 -4.64 9.75 -4.98
CA PHE A 153 -4.07 10.22 -3.74
C PHE A 153 -2.96 11.20 -4.02
N GLN A 154 -3.09 12.41 -3.47
CA GLN A 154 -2.14 13.49 -3.65
C GLN A 154 -1.85 14.16 -2.32
N VAL A 155 -0.58 14.47 -2.11
CA VAL A 155 -0.11 15.19 -0.93
C VAL A 155 0.56 16.46 -1.41
N ASP A 156 0.10 17.60 -0.91
CA ASP A 156 0.69 18.89 -1.24
C ASP A 156 2.03 19.11 -0.52
N SER A 157 2.68 20.24 -0.79
CA SER A 157 3.95 20.60 -0.16
C SER A 157 3.80 21.02 1.31
N ALA A 158 4.94 21.19 1.98
CA ALA A 158 5.01 21.71 3.35
C ALA A 158 4.32 23.07 3.54
N THR A 159 4.24 23.92 2.50
CA THR A 159 3.63 25.27 2.59
C THR A 159 2.13 25.21 2.85
N THR A 160 1.45 24.16 2.40
CA THR A 160 0.03 23.90 2.67
C THR A 160 -0.15 22.83 3.75
N LYS A 161 0.90 22.57 4.52
CA LYS A 161 0.93 21.58 5.61
C LYS A 161 0.64 20.16 5.14
N TYR A 162 1.18 19.80 3.97
CA TYR A 162 1.00 18.50 3.35
C TYR A 162 -0.46 18.08 3.24
N ARG A 163 -1.34 19.00 2.86
CA ARG A 163 -2.76 18.72 2.66
C ARG A 163 -2.95 17.52 1.75
N VAL A 164 -3.82 16.58 2.13
CA VAL A 164 -4.14 15.41 1.31
C VAL A 164 -5.37 15.66 0.46
N SER A 165 -5.36 15.17 -0.77
CA SER A 165 -6.53 15.00 -1.62
C SER A 165 -6.70 13.52 -1.95
N VAL A 166 -7.84 12.95 -1.57
CA VAL A 166 -8.15 11.52 -1.77
C VAL A 166 -9.38 11.41 -2.66
N GLY A 167 -9.26 10.63 -3.72
CA GLY A 167 -10.36 10.35 -4.63
C GLY A 167 -11.41 9.44 -4.02
N GLU A 168 -12.55 9.31 -4.70
CA GLU A 168 -13.61 8.39 -4.31
C GLU A 168 -13.09 6.95 -4.14
N GLN A 169 -13.71 6.22 -3.22
CA GLN A 169 -13.43 4.81 -3.02
C GLN A 169 -13.95 4.00 -4.22
N LEU A 170 -13.09 3.16 -4.79
CA LEU A 170 -13.43 2.22 -5.85
C LEU A 170 -14.00 0.93 -5.26
N MET A 171 -15.33 0.86 -5.17
CA MET A 171 -16.04 -0.25 -4.53
C MET A 171 -15.85 -1.61 -5.23
N ASP A 172 -15.66 -1.63 -6.55
CA ASP A 172 -15.35 -2.83 -7.34
C ASP A 172 -13.93 -3.36 -7.09
N ARG A 173 -13.09 -2.58 -6.39
CA ARG A 173 -11.68 -2.89 -6.10
C ARG A 173 -11.38 -2.95 -4.60
N SER A 174 -12.40 -2.86 -3.74
CA SER A 174 -12.26 -2.83 -2.29
C SER A 174 -13.01 -3.99 -1.63
N THR A 175 -12.52 -4.51 -0.50
CA THR A 175 -13.25 -5.52 0.29
C THR A 175 -14.04 -4.93 1.45
N VAL A 176 -13.68 -3.71 1.86
CA VAL A 176 -14.35 -2.98 2.93
C VAL A 176 -14.81 -1.62 2.44
N LYS A 177 -15.61 -0.92 3.24
CA LYS A 177 -16.02 0.46 3.00
C LYS A 177 -15.20 1.40 3.87
N GLN A 178 -15.05 2.66 3.44
CA GLN A 178 -14.50 3.70 4.30
C GLN A 178 -15.28 3.80 5.63
N CYS A 179 -14.56 4.09 6.70
CA CYS A 179 -15.05 4.05 8.07
C CYS A 179 -16.05 5.15 8.44
N SER A 180 -16.19 6.20 7.62
CA SER A 180 -17.18 7.25 7.86
C SER A 180 -17.70 7.84 6.57
N THR A 181 -18.99 8.17 6.55
CA THR A 181 -19.59 9.07 5.56
C THR A 181 -19.84 10.47 6.14
N SER A 182 -19.46 10.72 7.40
CA SER A 182 -19.55 12.03 8.03
C SER A 182 -18.37 12.90 7.60
N SER A 183 -18.65 14.19 7.40
CA SER A 183 -17.65 15.19 7.07
C SER A 183 -16.79 15.61 8.27
N GLU A 184 -16.79 14.89 9.39
CA GLU A 184 -16.03 15.24 10.60
C GLU A 184 -14.82 14.32 10.83
N SER A 185 -14.74 13.22 10.08
CA SER A 185 -13.66 12.22 10.20
C SER A 185 -13.09 11.81 8.84
N ASP A 186 -13.43 12.56 7.80
CA ASP A 186 -12.91 12.36 6.45
C ASP A 186 -11.52 13.00 6.36
N MET A 187 -10.54 12.22 5.89
CA MET A 187 -9.20 12.74 5.70
C MET A 187 -9.10 13.66 4.47
N ASN A 188 -10.02 13.56 3.52
CA ASN A 188 -9.92 14.28 2.27
C ASN A 188 -9.94 15.80 2.50
N GLY A 189 -8.92 16.48 1.98
CA GLY A 189 -8.73 17.92 2.14
C GLY A 189 -8.07 18.35 3.46
N MET A 190 -7.76 17.41 4.36
CA MET A 190 -7.18 17.70 5.66
C MET A 190 -5.68 17.95 5.59
N LYS A 191 -5.19 18.77 6.51
CA LYS A 191 -3.75 19.00 6.72
C LYS A 191 -3.17 17.89 7.59
N PHE A 192 -1.87 17.68 7.49
CA PHE A 192 -1.20 16.73 8.37
C PHE A 192 -1.01 17.35 9.76
N SER A 193 -1.14 16.55 10.80
CA SER A 193 -0.93 16.95 12.20
C SER A 193 0.01 15.96 12.89
N THR A 194 0.85 16.46 13.79
CA THR A 194 1.71 15.70 14.72
C THR A 194 1.57 16.29 16.12
N TRP A 195 2.08 15.61 17.15
CA TRP A 195 1.99 16.08 18.54
C TRP A 195 2.66 17.46 18.78
N ASP A 196 3.64 17.83 17.95
CA ASP A 196 4.35 19.11 17.98
C ASP A 196 3.86 20.12 16.93
N GLN A 197 2.91 19.75 16.07
CA GLN A 197 2.35 20.65 15.06
C GLN A 197 0.89 20.34 14.76
N ASP A 198 0.00 20.99 15.49
CA ASP A 198 -1.45 20.88 15.32
C ASP A 198 -1.94 21.64 14.08
N ASN A 199 -2.61 20.93 13.18
CA ASN A 199 -3.28 21.49 12.00
C ASN A 199 -4.66 20.84 11.79
N ASP A 200 -5.21 20.19 12.84
CA ASP A 200 -6.51 19.53 12.77
C ASP A 200 -7.66 20.50 13.09
N ASP A 201 -8.90 20.05 12.89
CA ASP A 201 -10.10 20.89 13.08
C ASP A 201 -10.75 20.67 14.48
N TYR A 202 -10.09 19.92 15.37
CA TYR A 202 -10.59 19.61 16.70
C TYR A 202 -10.37 20.79 17.66
N SER A 203 -11.39 21.63 17.83
CA SER A 203 -11.30 22.87 18.61
C SER A 203 -10.96 22.72 20.09
N SER A 204 -11.07 21.50 20.66
CA SER A 204 -10.94 21.25 22.10
C SER A 204 -9.61 20.59 22.48
N GLY A 205 -8.67 20.42 21.55
CA GLY A 205 -7.37 19.83 21.82
C GLY A 205 -6.64 19.48 20.53
N SER A 206 -5.69 18.54 20.61
CA SER A 206 -4.96 18.05 19.43
C SER A 206 -5.16 16.55 19.30
N CYS A 207 -5.68 16.10 18.16
CA CYS A 207 -5.94 14.69 17.91
C CYS A 207 -4.63 13.90 17.85
N ALA A 208 -3.61 14.45 17.21
CA ALA A 208 -2.29 13.80 17.13
C ALA A 208 -1.66 13.60 18.51
N THR A 209 -1.85 14.56 19.43
CA THR A 209 -1.41 14.45 20.82
C THR A 209 -2.20 13.40 21.59
N TYR A 210 -3.52 13.35 21.41
CA TYR A 210 -4.39 12.40 22.11
C TYR A 210 -4.19 10.95 21.67
N TYR A 211 -4.12 10.70 20.35
CA TYR A 211 -4.03 9.35 19.79
C TYR A 211 -2.59 8.83 19.66
N GLY A 212 -1.58 9.71 19.69
CA GLY A 212 -0.17 9.31 19.66
C GLY A 212 0.31 8.86 18.29
N GLY A 213 0.36 9.79 17.33
CA GLY A 213 0.86 9.57 15.98
C GLY A 213 0.49 10.69 15.02
N GLY A 214 1.16 10.76 13.88
CA GLY A 214 0.90 11.78 12.85
C GLY A 214 -0.06 11.30 11.77
N TRP A 215 -1.04 12.12 11.39
CA TRP A 215 -1.98 11.82 10.30
C TRP A 215 -2.68 13.05 9.74
N TRP A 216 -3.43 12.86 8.65
CA TRP A 216 -4.40 13.81 8.14
C TRP A 216 -5.68 13.76 8.99
N MET A 217 -5.68 14.55 10.06
CA MET A 217 -6.73 14.60 11.07
C MET A 217 -7.73 15.72 10.77
N GLN A 218 -9.02 15.44 10.93
CA GLN A 218 -10.10 16.41 10.91
C GLN A 218 -10.58 16.69 12.34
N TYR A 219 -11.81 16.30 12.72
CA TYR A 219 -12.25 16.16 14.10
C TYR A 219 -11.76 14.79 14.59
N CYS A 220 -10.43 14.66 14.53
CA CYS A 220 -9.64 13.44 14.59
C CYS A 220 -9.79 12.55 13.35
N CYS A 221 -10.10 11.26 13.49
CA CYS A 221 -9.99 10.33 12.36
C CYS A 221 -10.89 9.11 12.53
N CYS A 222 -11.33 8.55 11.41
CA CYS A 222 -11.92 7.20 11.41
C CYS A 222 -10.91 6.12 11.00
N LEU A 223 -9.88 6.47 10.23
CA LEU A 223 -8.77 5.60 9.81
C LEU A 223 -7.47 6.19 10.33
N PHE A 224 -6.76 5.45 11.19
CA PHE A 224 -5.52 5.91 11.82
C PHE A 224 -4.41 4.84 11.80
N PRO A 225 -3.77 4.62 10.63
CA PRO A 225 -2.79 3.55 10.47
C PRO A 225 -1.44 3.86 11.14
N ASN A 226 -1.28 5.08 11.65
CA ASN A 226 -0.08 5.57 12.32
C ASN A 226 -0.21 5.58 13.86
N GLY A 227 -1.30 5.03 14.40
CA GLY A 227 -1.45 4.91 15.85
C GLY A 227 -0.51 3.90 16.51
N PRO A 228 -0.60 3.78 17.84
CA PRO A 228 0.03 2.71 18.61
C PRO A 228 -0.34 1.34 18.04
N TYR A 229 0.63 0.42 18.02
CA TYR A 229 0.47 -0.93 17.48
C TYR A 229 -0.20 -1.86 18.48
#